data_AF-A0A2P6TRW5-F1
#
_entry.id   AF-A0A2P6TRW5-F1
#
_cell.length_a   1.000
_cell.length_b   1.000
_cell.length_c   1.000
_cell.angle_alpha   90.00
_cell.angle_beta   90.00
_cell.angle_gamma   90.00
#
_symmetry.space_group_name_H-M   'P 1'
#
loop_
_entity.id
_entity.type
_entity.pdbx_description
1 polymer ?
#
loop_
_entity_poly.entity_id
_entity_poly.type
_entity_poly.pdbx_seq_one_letter_code
_entity_poly.pdbx_strand_id
1 'polypeptide(L)'
;MAELVTPGERLGLASEYDAGSGTCVRDTFICATLVGEKRVLPAAEGESEQLPRLEVVRSGVEPVVPKPGDVVTARVIRINPRLAAVDILCVGPKPVQQRYSGVIRVQDVRATEIDKVQIQASFRPGDVVRAEVLSLGDARSYHLTTAKNELGVVYAKSVAGVPMVPISWQEMQCPQTKAVENRKVAKLEHSGPAPHSMPSMDGSGARGTVFVTVGTTKFDALIRAVDQQAFADILVAKGYTRLVMQIGRAEYRPRRLLPPNRRTGRLHNGLAVEYFDFAPSLAEHLRTAALVISHAGSGSIFETLRLRRPLVVVPNLLLMDNHQVELADKLERMGHLYAATTDSLAQVVAGLDPSTLTPYEKGDPAGLVLRIDEAAAIMETLGREDIERLMFFEQAREQAEREFKANNQDAMALTKWGGALLELAHFRQGNEAYDMIEEAIAKFEQALAIDSHRHDALWCLGNAYTSQGFLSAEAASANEYFDKAGECFRKAVELEPGNDSYRRALEMSGKAPQLYQELQRQLQAASAGGSPRVSEGRAAAATKQPLISDFWYDVGGWVCLVGIVFGVAALSRTNAAAGPAAA
;
A
#
# COMPACT_ATOMS: atom_id res chain seq x y z
N MET A 1 38.87 8.99 35.59
CA MET A 1 40.00 9.50 34.78
C MET A 1 40.09 8.61 33.56
N ALA A 2 40.25 9.17 32.36
CA ALA A 2 40.41 8.37 31.15
C ALA A 2 41.79 7.68 31.20
N GLU A 3 41.79 6.35 31.23
CA GLU A 3 43.01 5.54 31.29
C GLU A 3 43.51 5.34 29.86
N LEU A 4 44.65 5.98 29.53
CA LEU A 4 45.28 5.87 28.21
C LEU A 4 46.11 4.58 28.17
N VAL A 5 45.86 3.75 27.16
CA VAL A 5 46.47 2.43 27.00
C VAL A 5 47.19 2.30 25.67
N THR A 6 48.20 1.43 25.63
CA THR A 6 49.05 1.20 24.46
C THR A 6 48.90 -0.23 23.91
N PRO A 7 49.13 -0.48 22.61
CA PRO A 7 49.03 -1.81 22.03
C PRO A 7 49.90 -2.84 22.77
N GLY A 8 49.30 -3.94 23.21
CA GLY A 8 49.93 -5.01 23.99
C GLY A 8 49.67 -4.94 25.50
N GLU A 9 49.14 -3.82 25.99
CA GLU A 9 48.79 -3.64 27.40
C GLU A 9 47.57 -4.48 27.80
N ARG A 10 47.60 -5.07 28.99
CA ARG A 10 46.54 -5.95 29.51
C ARG A 10 45.44 -5.11 30.16
N LEU A 11 44.21 -5.28 29.71
CA LEU A 11 43.07 -4.43 30.08
C LEU A 11 42.13 -5.08 31.09
N GLY A 12 42.01 -6.41 31.05
CA GLY A 12 41.11 -7.19 31.90
C GLY A 12 41.17 -8.70 31.60
N LEU A 13 40.45 -9.49 32.39
CA LEU A 13 40.28 -10.94 32.19
C LEU A 13 39.14 -11.21 31.21
N ALA A 14 39.32 -12.18 30.31
CA ALA A 14 38.28 -12.61 29.35
C ALA A 14 37.09 -13.31 30.03
N SER A 15 37.19 -13.64 31.32
CA SER A 15 36.08 -14.18 32.13
C SER A 15 35.16 -13.10 32.71
N GLU A 16 35.63 -11.84 32.76
CA GLU A 16 34.92 -10.73 33.38
C GLU A 16 34.41 -9.71 32.36
N TYR A 17 35.01 -9.69 31.17
CA TYR A 17 34.70 -8.73 30.11
C TYR A 17 34.69 -9.39 28.75
N ASP A 18 33.86 -8.88 27.85
CA ASP A 18 33.87 -9.21 26.44
C ASP A 18 34.80 -8.26 25.65
N ALA A 19 35.55 -8.82 24.69
CA ALA A 19 36.45 -8.05 23.84
C ALA A 19 35.66 -7.26 22.77
N GLY A 20 35.70 -5.92 22.84
CA GLY A 20 35.11 -5.05 21.83
C GLY A 20 36.15 -4.35 20.95
N SER A 21 35.77 -3.26 20.30
CA SER A 21 36.61 -2.57 19.31
C SER A 21 37.96 -2.13 19.89
N GLY A 22 39.06 -2.38 19.17
CA GLY A 22 40.41 -2.00 19.59
C GLY A 22 41.05 -2.90 20.64
N THR A 23 40.44 -4.06 20.93
CA THR A 23 40.98 -5.07 21.86
C THR A 23 41.14 -6.44 21.17
N CYS A 24 41.95 -7.32 21.74
CA CYS A 24 42.04 -8.72 21.33
C CYS A 24 42.17 -9.63 22.55
N VAL A 25 41.65 -10.85 22.44
CA VAL A 25 41.82 -11.88 23.47
C VAL A 25 43.13 -12.63 23.20
N ARG A 26 44.02 -12.69 24.19
CA ARG A 26 45.21 -13.53 24.20
C ARG A 26 45.19 -14.38 25.47
N ASP A 27 45.10 -15.69 25.30
CA ASP A 27 44.93 -16.67 26.38
C ASP A 27 43.74 -16.31 27.28
N THR A 28 43.98 -15.86 28.51
CA THR A 28 42.97 -15.47 29.49
C THR A 28 42.79 -13.96 29.65
N PHE A 29 43.56 -13.15 28.92
CA PHE A 29 43.58 -11.69 29.07
C PHE A 29 43.10 -10.99 27.80
N ILE A 30 42.38 -9.89 27.98
CA ILE A 30 42.07 -8.94 26.92
C ILE A 30 43.20 -7.91 26.86
N CYS A 31 43.82 -7.76 25.69
CA CYS A 31 44.89 -6.81 25.44
C CYS A 31 44.43 -5.70 24.49
N ALA A 32 44.99 -4.50 24.65
CA ALA A 32 44.81 -3.42 23.69
C ALA A 32 45.51 -3.75 22.36
N THR A 33 44.87 -3.46 21.23
CA THR A 33 45.50 -3.49 19.90
C THR A 33 45.72 -2.09 19.32
N LEU A 34 45.15 -1.07 19.97
CA LEU A 34 45.24 0.33 19.58
C LEU A 34 45.80 1.19 20.73
N VAL A 35 46.44 2.31 20.39
CA VAL A 35 46.74 3.37 21.37
C VAL A 35 45.46 4.18 21.56
N GLY A 36 44.95 4.31 22.78
CA GLY A 36 43.68 4.98 23.00
C GLY A 36 43.24 5.00 24.46
N GLU A 37 42.02 5.49 24.69
CA GLU A 37 41.40 5.47 26.01
C GLU A 37 40.60 4.19 26.20
N LYS A 38 40.79 3.55 27.36
CA LYS A 38 40.02 2.40 27.79
C LYS A 38 38.59 2.83 28.13
N ARG A 39 37.59 2.20 27.51
CA ARG A 39 36.16 2.40 27.78
C ARG A 39 35.51 1.06 28.10
N VAL A 40 34.80 1.00 29.23
CA VAL A 40 33.97 -0.15 29.59
C VAL A 40 32.52 0.22 29.31
N LEU A 41 31.87 -0.51 28.40
CA LEU A 41 30.47 -0.37 28.09
C LEU A 41 29.67 -1.37 28.95
N PRO A 42 28.61 -0.91 29.66
CA PRO A 42 27.74 -1.82 30.40
C PRO A 42 27.03 -2.79 29.45
N ALA A 43 26.71 -3.98 29.95
CA ALA A 43 25.90 -4.95 29.22
C ALA A 43 24.52 -4.34 28.87
N ALA A 44 23.99 -4.65 27.69
CA ALA A 44 22.71 -4.12 27.25
C ALA A 44 21.58 -4.57 28.20
N GLU A 45 20.74 -3.64 28.65
CA GLU A 45 19.62 -3.94 29.55
C GLU A 45 18.59 -4.83 28.82
N GLY A 46 18.48 -6.10 29.22
CA GLY A 46 17.45 -7.02 28.70
C GLY A 46 17.79 -8.51 28.66
N GLU A 47 19.06 -8.91 28.80
CA GLU A 47 19.46 -10.34 28.78
C GLU A 47 20.39 -10.66 29.96
N SER A 48 19.98 -11.59 30.83
CA SER A 48 20.59 -11.80 32.16
C SER A 48 21.96 -12.53 32.19
N GLU A 49 22.72 -12.59 31.10
CA GLU A 49 24.03 -13.28 31.08
C GLU A 49 25.14 -12.58 30.25
N GLN A 50 24.97 -11.34 29.78
CA GLN A 50 26.02 -10.66 29.01
C GLN A 50 27.06 -9.96 29.89
N LEU A 51 28.35 -10.23 29.64
CA LEU A 51 29.47 -9.56 30.31
C LEU A 51 29.66 -8.11 29.79
N PRO A 52 30.14 -7.17 30.62
CA PRO A 52 30.46 -5.81 30.17
C PRO A 52 31.55 -5.83 29.08
N ARG A 53 31.41 -4.97 28.07
CA ARG A 53 32.34 -4.94 26.92
C ARG A 53 33.47 -3.95 27.15
N LEU A 54 34.69 -4.36 26.83
CA LEU A 54 35.91 -3.56 26.98
C LEU A 54 36.42 -3.13 25.60
N GLU A 55 36.50 -1.82 25.37
CA GLU A 55 36.94 -1.22 24.11
C GLU A 55 38.10 -0.23 24.32
N VAL A 56 38.96 -0.09 23.32
CA VAL A 56 40.01 0.94 23.29
C VAL A 56 39.75 1.86 22.10
N VAL A 57 39.44 3.11 22.40
CA VAL A 57 39.09 4.12 21.41
C VAL A 57 40.28 5.08 21.24
N ARG A 58 40.74 5.29 20.01
CA ARG A 58 41.78 6.30 19.74
C ARG A 58 41.30 7.67 20.22
N SER A 59 42.15 8.39 20.96
CA SER A 59 41.83 9.75 21.41
C SER A 59 41.88 10.69 20.19
N GLY A 60 40.70 11.02 19.65
CA GLY A 60 40.52 11.73 18.38
C GLY A 60 39.50 11.04 17.48
N VAL A 61 38.46 11.81 17.07
CA VAL A 61 37.29 11.46 16.22
C VAL A 61 37.19 9.98 15.86
N GLU A 62 36.32 9.25 16.56
CA GLU A 62 35.98 7.85 16.27
C GLU A 62 35.82 7.66 14.75
N PRO A 63 36.57 6.75 14.10
CA PRO A 63 36.40 6.48 12.69
C PRO A 63 35.01 5.88 12.48
N VAL A 64 34.09 6.68 11.93
CA VAL A 64 32.71 6.27 11.68
C VAL A 64 32.68 5.42 10.42
N VAL A 65 32.54 4.12 10.61
CA VAL A 65 32.39 3.14 9.51
C VAL A 65 30.90 2.88 9.30
N PRO A 66 30.36 3.04 8.08
CA PRO A 66 28.96 2.71 7.80
C PRO A 66 28.68 1.22 8.00
N LYS A 67 27.66 0.86 8.77
CA LYS A 67 27.19 -0.51 8.96
C LYS A 67 25.88 -0.75 8.20
N PRO A 68 25.54 -2.01 7.85
CA PRO A 68 24.21 -2.33 7.31
C PRO A 68 23.10 -1.85 8.25
N GLY A 69 22.07 -1.20 7.69
CA GLY A 69 20.97 -0.56 8.42
C GLY A 69 21.22 0.91 8.78
N ASP A 70 22.45 1.41 8.68
CA ASP A 70 22.73 2.81 8.97
C ASP A 70 22.17 3.74 7.88
N VAL A 71 21.56 4.85 8.31
CA VAL A 71 21.11 5.90 7.40
C VAL A 71 22.26 6.86 7.12
N VAL A 72 22.64 6.96 5.85
CA VAL A 72 23.75 7.77 5.36
C VAL A 72 23.27 8.92 4.49
N THR A 73 23.99 10.04 4.57
CA THR A 73 23.83 11.15 3.63
C THR A 73 24.96 11.07 2.62
N ALA A 74 24.60 10.96 1.34
CA ALA A 74 25.55 10.77 0.26
C ALA A 74 25.30 11.79 -0.87
N ARG A 75 26.33 12.10 -1.64
CA ARG A 75 26.26 12.98 -2.80
C ARG A 75 26.39 12.17 -4.09
N VAL A 76 25.48 12.35 -5.02
CA VAL A 76 25.50 11.69 -6.33
C VAL A 76 26.64 12.25 -7.16
N ILE A 77 27.57 11.39 -7.57
CA ILE A 77 28.72 11.80 -8.40
C ILE A 77 28.39 11.59 -9.87
N ARG A 78 27.91 10.40 -10.20
CA ARG A 78 27.60 9.97 -11.57
C ARG A 78 26.37 9.08 -11.57
N ILE A 79 25.60 9.17 -12.64
CA ILE A 79 24.42 8.35 -12.86
C ILE A 79 24.60 7.53 -14.13
N ASN A 80 24.23 6.27 -14.06
CA ASN A 80 24.07 5.37 -15.18
C ASN A 80 22.59 4.94 -15.25
N PRO A 81 22.09 4.45 -16.40
CA PRO A 81 20.71 3.97 -16.50
C PRO A 81 20.36 2.87 -15.49
N ARG A 82 21.34 2.06 -15.06
CA ARG A 82 21.15 0.94 -14.13
C ARG A 82 21.53 1.22 -12.68
N LEU A 83 22.33 2.25 -12.42
CA LEU A 83 22.84 2.56 -11.07
C LEU A 83 23.28 4.02 -10.94
N ALA A 84 23.14 4.59 -9.76
CA ALA A 84 23.73 5.86 -9.37
C ALA A 84 24.91 5.62 -8.42
N ALA A 85 26.07 6.17 -8.73
CA ALA A 85 27.23 6.11 -7.84
C ALA A 85 27.29 7.38 -7.00
N VAL A 86 27.49 7.19 -5.70
CA VAL A 86 27.42 8.24 -4.69
C VAL A 86 28.65 8.22 -3.78
N ASP A 87 29.04 9.37 -3.25
CA ASP A 87 30.03 9.48 -2.18
C ASP A 87 29.30 9.70 -0.85
N ILE A 88 29.56 8.87 0.15
CA ILE A 88 29.00 9.02 1.49
C ILE A 88 29.72 10.16 2.21
N LEU A 89 28.95 11.14 2.69
CA LEU A 89 29.45 12.31 3.40
C LEU A 89 29.28 12.16 4.92
N CYS A 90 28.13 11.65 5.36
CA CYS A 90 27.78 11.49 6.77
C CYS A 90 27.11 10.14 7.01
N VAL A 91 27.37 9.54 8.17
CA VAL A 91 26.62 8.39 8.70
C VAL A 91 25.82 8.89 9.90
N GLY A 92 24.50 8.92 9.78
CA GLY A 92 23.63 9.61 10.72
C GLY A 92 24.05 11.08 10.90
N PRO A 93 24.21 11.56 12.15
CA PRO A 93 24.64 12.93 12.44
C PRO A 93 26.17 13.14 12.38
N LYS A 94 26.96 12.06 12.24
CA LYS A 94 28.43 12.15 12.30
C LYS A 94 29.02 12.30 10.89
N PRO A 95 29.82 13.35 10.61
CA PRO A 95 30.51 13.48 9.33
C PRO A 95 31.65 12.46 9.24
N VAL A 96 31.81 11.85 8.07
CA VAL A 96 32.87 10.88 7.81
C VAL A 96 34.10 11.59 7.25
N GLN A 97 35.29 11.31 7.79
CA GLN A 97 36.55 11.88 7.27
C GLN A 97 37.10 11.13 6.05
N GLN A 98 36.91 9.80 6.00
CA GLN A 98 37.28 8.97 4.87
C GLN A 98 36.18 8.98 3.81
N ARG A 99 36.56 8.94 2.53
CA ARG A 99 35.59 8.86 1.43
C ARG A 99 35.14 7.41 1.25
N TYR A 100 33.89 7.11 1.58
CA TYR A 100 33.27 5.83 1.23
C TYR A 100 32.40 5.99 -0.01
N SER A 101 32.63 5.14 -1.00
CA SER A 101 31.84 5.10 -2.22
C SER A 101 30.63 4.18 -2.03
N GLY A 102 29.46 4.61 -2.48
CA GLY A 102 28.22 3.84 -2.48
C GLY A 102 27.61 3.73 -3.88
N VAL A 103 26.76 2.73 -4.07
CA VAL A 103 26.00 2.51 -5.30
C VAL A 103 24.54 2.26 -4.96
N ILE A 104 23.65 3.01 -5.61
CA ILE A 104 22.20 2.83 -5.57
C ILE A 104 21.79 2.21 -6.91
N ARG A 105 21.28 0.97 -6.91
CA ARG A 105 20.81 0.29 -8.13
C ARG A 105 19.35 0.64 -8.40
N VAL A 106 18.88 0.48 -9.64
CA VAL A 106 17.45 0.70 -10.02
C VAL A 106 16.48 -0.02 -9.08
N GLN A 107 16.81 -1.27 -8.73
CA GLN A 107 16.00 -2.11 -7.84
C GLN A 107 15.92 -1.61 -6.39
N ASP A 108 16.86 -0.77 -5.96
CA ASP A 108 16.95 -0.27 -4.59
C ASP A 108 16.43 1.17 -4.48
N VAL A 109 15.76 1.70 -5.52
CA VAL A 109 15.26 3.08 -5.53
C VAL A 109 13.86 3.20 -4.94
N ARG A 110 12.92 2.29 -5.25
CA ARG A 110 11.54 2.34 -4.71
C ARG A 110 11.17 0.96 -4.17
N ALA A 111 10.35 0.91 -3.13
CA ALA A 111 9.80 -0.34 -2.62
C ALA A 111 8.77 -0.97 -3.59
N THR A 112 8.07 -0.13 -4.36
CA THR A 112 7.03 -0.51 -5.33
C THR A 112 7.38 0.02 -6.73
N GLU A 113 6.83 -0.62 -7.77
CA GLU A 113 7.01 -0.25 -9.20
C GLU A 113 8.49 -0.12 -9.65
N ILE A 114 9.34 -1.05 -9.18
CA ILE A 114 10.79 -1.04 -9.47
C ILE A 114 11.10 -0.95 -10.97
N ASP A 115 10.32 -1.63 -11.81
CA ASP A 115 10.56 -1.70 -13.27
C ASP A 115 10.30 -0.39 -14.01
N LYS A 116 9.49 0.51 -13.44
CA LYS A 116 9.22 1.84 -14.00
C LYS A 116 10.24 2.89 -13.57
N VAL A 117 11.11 2.56 -12.61
CA VAL A 117 12.08 3.52 -12.07
C VAL A 117 13.15 3.85 -13.11
N GLN A 118 13.25 5.14 -13.42
CA GLN A 118 14.37 5.68 -14.18
C GLN A 118 15.33 6.43 -13.26
N ILE A 119 16.61 6.02 -13.24
CA ILE A 119 17.65 6.68 -12.42
C ILE A 119 17.78 8.16 -12.78
N GLN A 120 17.74 8.50 -14.08
CA GLN A 120 17.87 9.88 -14.56
C GLN A 120 16.71 10.80 -14.12
N ALA A 121 15.52 10.23 -13.90
CA ALA A 121 14.37 10.95 -13.37
C ALA A 121 14.37 10.98 -11.82
N SER A 122 15.13 10.10 -11.17
CA SER A 122 15.16 9.99 -9.71
C SER A 122 16.28 10.83 -9.09
N PHE A 123 17.45 10.86 -9.75
CA PHE A 123 18.68 11.47 -9.25
C PHE A 123 19.43 12.21 -10.35
N ARG A 124 20.11 13.29 -10.00
CA ARG A 124 21.07 13.98 -10.88
C ARG A 124 22.46 14.09 -10.24
N PRO A 125 23.53 14.18 -11.06
CA PRO A 125 24.86 14.47 -10.55
C PRO A 125 24.89 15.76 -9.73
N GLY A 126 25.47 15.69 -8.53
CA GLY A 126 25.54 16.81 -7.58
C GLY A 126 24.44 16.82 -6.52
N ASP A 127 23.41 15.98 -6.65
CA ASP A 127 22.34 15.87 -5.66
C ASP A 127 22.83 15.26 -4.35
N VAL A 128 22.24 15.70 -3.24
CA VAL A 128 22.45 15.09 -1.93
C VAL A 128 21.24 14.22 -1.60
N VAL A 129 21.53 12.94 -1.40
CA VAL A 129 20.55 11.88 -1.15
C VAL A 129 20.74 11.30 0.24
N ARG A 130 19.64 11.04 0.92
CA ARG A 130 19.59 10.24 2.15
C ARG A 130 19.22 8.82 1.77
N ALA A 131 20.09 7.87 2.11
CA ALA A 131 19.95 6.47 1.76
C ALA A 131 20.32 5.60 2.96
N GLU A 132 19.91 4.34 2.94
CA GLU A 132 20.25 3.37 3.98
C GLU A 132 21.22 2.34 3.42
N VAL A 133 22.21 1.93 4.22
CA VAL A 133 23.19 0.92 3.82
C VAL A 133 22.50 -0.45 3.83
N LEU A 134 22.29 -1.04 2.66
CA LEU A 134 21.78 -2.41 2.56
C LEU A 134 22.85 -3.44 2.93
N SER A 135 24.03 -3.29 2.33
CA SER A 135 25.14 -4.22 2.52
C SER A 135 26.47 -3.56 2.18
N LEU A 136 27.55 -4.16 2.66
CA LEU A 136 28.93 -3.74 2.41
C LEU A 136 29.31 -3.86 0.91
N GLY A 137 28.55 -4.62 0.12
CA GLY A 137 28.74 -4.79 -1.32
C GLY A 137 30.07 -5.44 -1.71
N ASP A 138 30.58 -5.06 -2.88
CA ASP A 138 31.89 -5.47 -3.37
C ASP A 138 33.02 -4.69 -2.66
N ALA A 139 34.26 -5.18 -2.73
CA ALA A 139 35.45 -4.65 -2.04
C ALA A 139 35.77 -3.14 -2.24
N ARG A 140 34.98 -2.39 -3.00
CA ARG A 140 35.16 -0.97 -3.32
C ARG A 140 33.91 -0.09 -3.16
N SER A 141 32.71 -0.66 -2.92
CA SER A 141 31.50 0.18 -2.80
C SER A 141 30.36 -0.46 -2.03
N TYR A 142 29.76 0.33 -1.13
CA TYR A 142 28.56 -0.03 -0.37
C TYR A 142 27.31 -0.06 -1.25
N HIS A 143 26.39 -0.99 -1.01
CA HIS A 143 25.07 -0.96 -1.64
C HIS A 143 24.11 -0.17 -0.76
N LEU A 144 23.45 0.82 -1.36
CA LEU A 144 22.56 1.73 -0.66
C LEU A 144 21.14 1.62 -1.23
N THR A 145 20.14 1.73 -0.37
CA THR A 145 18.71 1.79 -0.74
C THR A 145 18.09 3.13 -0.42
N THR A 146 17.14 3.52 -1.27
CA THR A 146 16.23 4.65 -1.03
C THR A 146 14.77 4.20 -1.06
N ALA A 147 14.49 2.90 -0.88
CA ALA A 147 13.15 2.34 -1.03
C ALA A 147 12.10 2.94 -0.07
N LYS A 148 12.50 3.41 1.13
CA LYS A 148 11.61 4.01 2.14
C LYS A 148 11.21 5.45 1.78
N ASN A 149 10.06 5.90 2.27
CA ASN A 149 9.51 7.25 1.99
C ASN A 149 10.37 8.40 2.54
N GLU A 150 11.08 8.18 3.64
CA GLU A 150 11.98 9.15 4.26
C GLU A 150 13.37 9.21 3.59
N LEU A 151 13.63 8.33 2.62
CA LEU A 151 14.88 8.19 1.89
C LEU A 151 14.72 8.66 0.44
N GLY A 152 15.73 9.35 -0.08
CA GLY A 152 15.68 10.00 -1.38
C GLY A 152 16.50 11.30 -1.43
N VAL A 153 16.27 12.13 -2.44
CA VAL A 153 16.88 13.43 -2.62
C VAL A 153 16.39 14.38 -1.54
N VAL A 154 17.33 14.90 -0.76
CA VAL A 154 17.13 15.88 0.32
C VAL A 154 17.46 17.28 -0.16
N TYR A 155 18.52 17.40 -0.97
CA TYR A 155 18.97 18.68 -1.49
C TYR A 155 19.38 18.55 -2.95
N ALA A 156 18.89 19.47 -3.77
CA ALA A 156 19.12 19.54 -5.20
C ALA A 156 19.35 20.99 -5.63
N LYS A 157 20.18 21.17 -6.66
CA LYS A 157 20.35 22.46 -7.34
C LYS A 157 19.68 22.41 -8.71
N SER A 158 18.99 23.49 -9.05
CA SER A 158 18.46 23.71 -10.39
C SER A 158 19.57 24.04 -11.38
N VAL A 159 19.25 24.03 -12.68
CA VAL A 159 20.17 24.50 -13.75
C VAL A 159 20.63 25.94 -13.51
N ALA A 160 19.83 26.77 -12.84
CA ALA A 160 20.18 28.13 -12.45
C ALA A 160 21.11 28.23 -11.22
N GLY A 161 21.52 27.09 -10.64
CA GLY A 161 22.39 27.05 -9.45
C GLY A 161 21.69 27.29 -8.12
N VAL A 162 20.38 27.55 -8.14
CA VAL A 162 19.56 27.84 -6.95
C VAL A 162 19.06 26.52 -6.33
N PRO A 163 19.04 26.40 -4.98
CA PRO A 163 18.47 25.23 -4.31
C PRO A 163 16.98 25.09 -4.64
N MET A 164 16.58 23.87 -5.01
CA MET A 164 15.20 23.55 -5.35
C MET A 164 14.39 23.20 -4.11
N VAL A 165 13.09 23.47 -4.17
CA VAL A 165 12.15 23.16 -3.09
C VAL A 165 11.31 21.94 -3.50
N PRO A 166 11.14 20.94 -2.62
CA PRO A 166 10.27 19.80 -2.92
C PRO A 166 8.80 20.22 -2.96
N ILE A 167 8.09 19.85 -4.03
CA ILE A 167 6.64 20.11 -4.17
C ILE A 167 5.81 18.83 -4.04
N SER A 168 6.38 17.69 -4.43
CA SER A 168 5.76 16.37 -4.33
C SER A 168 6.83 15.32 -4.04
N TRP A 169 6.43 14.05 -3.93
CA TRP A 169 7.37 12.95 -3.69
C TRP A 169 8.21 12.60 -4.94
N GLN A 170 7.89 13.21 -6.09
CA GLN A 170 8.53 12.93 -7.38
C GLN A 170 9.07 14.19 -8.07
N GLU A 171 8.81 15.39 -7.53
CA GLU A 171 9.11 16.65 -8.20
C GLU A 171 9.68 17.69 -7.23
N MET A 172 10.69 18.42 -7.71
CA MET A 172 11.23 19.61 -7.07
C MET A 172 11.08 20.81 -8.01
N GLN A 173 10.77 21.98 -7.47
CA GLN A 173 10.60 23.20 -8.23
C GLN A 173 11.66 24.23 -7.87
N CYS A 174 12.22 24.90 -8.89
CA CYS A 174 13.08 26.05 -8.67
C CYS A 174 12.24 27.28 -8.27
N PRO A 175 12.55 27.96 -7.15
CA PRO A 175 11.76 29.11 -6.70
C PRO A 175 11.84 30.32 -7.65
N GLN A 176 12.96 30.48 -8.38
CA GLN A 176 13.17 31.60 -9.31
C GLN A 176 12.62 31.34 -10.70
N THR A 177 13.00 30.23 -11.33
CA THR A 177 12.59 29.93 -12.71
C THR A 177 11.23 29.25 -12.79
N LYS A 178 10.69 28.79 -11.65
CA LYS A 178 9.47 27.97 -11.54
C LYS A 178 9.51 26.66 -12.34
N ALA A 179 10.67 26.31 -12.91
CA ALA A 179 10.87 25.04 -13.60
C ALA A 179 10.74 23.88 -12.62
N VAL A 180 9.96 22.87 -13.01
CA VAL A 180 9.76 21.63 -12.27
C VAL A 180 10.71 20.58 -12.83
N GLU A 181 11.44 19.91 -11.95
CA GLU A 181 12.33 18.81 -12.29
C GLU A 181 11.95 17.56 -11.48
N ASN A 182 11.92 16.42 -12.15
CA ASN A 182 11.64 15.15 -11.50
C ASN A 182 12.84 14.72 -10.66
N ARG A 183 12.58 14.34 -9.40
CA ARG A 183 13.52 13.78 -8.42
C ARG A 183 12.76 12.86 -7.47
N LYS A 184 13.38 11.79 -7.00
CA LYS A 184 12.79 11.00 -5.91
C LYS A 184 13.03 11.73 -4.59
N VAL A 185 12.07 12.54 -4.15
CA VAL A 185 12.23 13.41 -2.98
C VAL A 185 12.02 12.63 -1.68
N ALA A 186 12.95 12.81 -0.73
CA ALA A 186 12.78 12.28 0.63
C ALA A 186 11.73 13.08 1.40
N LYS A 187 10.80 12.41 2.07
CA LYS A 187 9.91 13.05 3.04
C LYS A 187 10.69 13.36 4.31
N LEU A 188 11.23 14.57 4.40
CA LEU A 188 11.91 15.05 5.61
C LEU A 188 10.84 15.42 6.65
N GLU A 189 10.65 14.54 7.63
CA GLU A 189 10.00 14.90 8.89
C GLU A 189 10.82 16.06 9.49
N HIS A 190 10.23 17.25 9.61
CA HIS A 190 10.91 18.43 10.13
C HIS A 190 11.33 18.18 11.58
N SER A 191 12.60 17.86 11.81
CA SER A 191 13.26 17.98 13.11
C SER A 191 13.93 19.35 13.21
N GLY A 192 13.12 20.40 13.17
CA GLY A 192 13.51 21.70 13.73
C GLY A 192 13.19 21.72 15.23
N PRO A 193 13.87 22.54 16.05
CA PRO A 193 13.49 22.70 17.45
C PRO A 193 12.03 23.14 17.48
N ALA A 194 11.24 22.52 18.37
CA ALA A 194 9.83 22.81 18.53
C ALA A 194 9.59 24.32 18.46
N PRO A 195 8.77 24.84 17.52
CA PRO A 195 8.34 26.22 17.60
C PRO A 195 7.53 26.33 18.89
N HIS A 196 8.09 27.12 19.79
CA HIS A 196 7.63 27.56 21.09
C HIS A 196 6.15 27.30 21.42
N SER A 197 5.97 26.71 22.62
CA SER A 197 4.72 26.65 23.38
C SER A 197 3.51 26.14 22.58
N MET A 198 3.23 24.84 22.75
CA MET A 198 1.83 24.41 22.69
C MET A 198 1.04 25.30 23.65
N PRO A 199 -0.04 25.97 23.21
CA PRO A 199 -0.97 26.50 24.17
C PRO A 199 -1.51 25.31 24.94
N SER A 200 -1.39 25.39 26.26
CA SER A 200 -2.11 24.54 27.18
C SER A 200 -3.56 24.42 26.71
N MET A 201 -4.11 23.20 26.81
CA MET A 201 -5.55 22.97 26.76
C MET A 201 -6.17 23.57 28.03
N ASP A 202 -6.11 24.89 28.13
CA ASP A 202 -6.84 25.67 29.13
C ASP A 202 -8.10 26.17 28.42
N GLY A 203 -9.26 25.71 28.91
CA GLY A 203 -10.58 26.03 28.38
C GLY A 203 -10.92 27.52 28.46
N SER A 204 -10.42 28.31 27.49
CA SER A 204 -10.84 29.70 27.27
C SER A 204 -10.84 30.08 25.78
N GLY A 205 -12.03 30.07 25.16
CA GLY A 205 -12.36 30.76 23.90
C GLY A 205 -11.64 30.28 22.62
N ALA A 206 -12.16 29.24 21.97
CA ALA A 206 -11.57 28.61 20.78
C ALA A 206 -11.55 29.52 19.53
N ARG A 207 -10.49 30.33 19.34
CA ARG A 207 -10.17 30.98 18.05
C ARG A 207 -9.64 29.96 17.03
N GLY A 208 -10.50 29.12 16.49
CA GLY A 208 -10.13 28.01 15.59
C GLY A 208 -10.54 28.20 14.12
N THR A 209 -9.80 27.56 13.21
CA THR A 209 -10.21 27.42 11.80
C THR A 209 -10.99 26.12 11.61
N VAL A 210 -12.14 26.18 10.94
CA VAL A 210 -12.88 24.99 10.50
C VAL A 210 -12.53 24.71 9.05
N PHE A 211 -12.09 23.48 8.77
CA PHE A 211 -11.73 23.05 7.42
C PHE A 211 -12.73 22.02 6.90
N VAL A 212 -13.31 22.30 5.75
CA VAL A 212 -14.28 21.42 5.07
C VAL A 212 -13.65 20.88 3.79
N THR A 213 -13.71 19.57 3.56
CA THR A 213 -13.21 18.96 2.32
C THR A 213 -14.15 17.89 1.76
N VAL A 214 -14.41 17.97 0.46
CA VAL A 214 -15.08 16.91 -0.34
C VAL A 214 -14.08 15.97 -1.02
N GLY A 215 -12.78 16.17 -0.83
CA GLY A 215 -11.72 15.43 -1.51
C GLY A 215 -11.75 15.62 -3.04
N THR A 216 -11.53 14.54 -3.77
CA THR A 216 -11.58 14.48 -5.25
C THR A 216 -13.00 14.20 -5.79
N THR A 217 -13.95 13.92 -4.90
CA THR A 217 -15.32 13.53 -5.26
C THR A 217 -16.23 14.75 -5.46
N LYS A 218 -17.34 14.58 -6.20
CA LYS A 218 -18.37 15.61 -6.38
C LYS A 218 -19.42 15.46 -5.29
N PHE A 219 -19.53 16.44 -4.39
CA PHE A 219 -20.54 16.44 -3.33
C PHE A 219 -21.16 17.83 -3.10
N ASP A 220 -22.02 18.24 -4.03
CA ASP A 220 -22.67 19.57 -3.99
C ASP A 220 -23.56 19.76 -2.76
N ALA A 221 -24.17 18.69 -2.23
CA ALA A 221 -25.09 18.77 -1.10
C ALA A 221 -24.38 19.21 0.19
N LEU A 222 -23.17 18.70 0.46
CA LEU A 222 -22.36 19.14 1.62
C LEU A 222 -21.98 20.61 1.50
N ILE A 223 -21.54 21.06 0.31
CA ILE A 223 -21.19 22.46 0.11
C ILE A 223 -22.41 23.37 0.28
N ARG A 224 -23.60 22.95 -0.18
CA ARG A 224 -24.85 23.69 0.04
C ARG A 224 -25.29 23.73 1.50
N ALA A 225 -25.03 22.68 2.26
CA ALA A 225 -25.33 22.64 3.69
C ALA A 225 -24.41 23.58 4.49
N VAL A 226 -23.13 23.63 4.12
CA VAL A 226 -22.15 24.52 4.75
C VAL A 226 -22.31 25.98 4.33
N ASP A 227 -22.73 26.25 3.09
CA ASP A 227 -23.05 27.60 2.57
C ASP A 227 -24.40 28.14 3.10
N GLN A 228 -24.76 27.89 4.35
CA GLN A 228 -25.96 28.43 4.99
C GLN A 228 -25.60 29.40 6.11
N GLN A 229 -26.37 30.49 6.23
CA GLN A 229 -26.15 31.49 7.28
C GLN A 229 -26.28 30.87 8.68
N ALA A 230 -27.27 29.98 8.86
CA ALA A 230 -27.48 29.26 10.11
C ALA A 230 -26.26 28.45 10.54
N PHE A 231 -25.54 27.82 9.60
CA PHE A 231 -24.31 27.10 9.89
C PHE A 231 -23.18 28.04 10.32
N ALA A 232 -23.02 29.17 9.62
CA ALA A 232 -22.02 30.18 9.97
C ALA A 232 -22.27 30.77 11.37
N ASP A 233 -23.52 31.00 11.77
CA ASP A 233 -23.87 31.52 13.09
C ASP A 233 -23.56 30.50 14.21
N ILE A 234 -23.77 29.20 13.96
CA ILE A 234 -23.38 28.12 14.88
C ILE A 234 -21.85 28.08 15.06
N LEU A 235 -21.09 28.25 13.97
CA LEU A 235 -19.63 28.30 14.05
C LEU A 235 -19.13 29.47 14.91
N VAL A 236 -19.73 30.65 14.74
CA VAL A 236 -19.40 31.84 15.54
C VAL A 236 -19.81 31.65 16.99
N ALA A 237 -20.97 31.05 17.27
CA ALA A 237 -21.43 30.74 18.62
C ALA A 237 -20.49 29.78 19.36
N LYS A 238 -19.87 28.84 18.64
CA LYS A 238 -18.83 27.93 19.16
C LYS A 238 -17.44 28.59 19.29
N GLY A 239 -17.29 29.82 18.80
CA GLY A 239 -16.05 30.62 18.90
C GLY A 239 -15.14 30.57 17.67
N TYR A 240 -15.49 29.80 16.63
CA TYR A 240 -14.66 29.69 15.43
C TYR A 240 -14.59 31.01 14.64
N THR A 241 -13.41 31.34 14.13
CA THR A 241 -13.15 32.65 13.49
C THR A 241 -12.89 32.55 11.99
N ARG A 242 -12.63 31.35 11.47
CA ARG A 242 -12.36 31.12 10.05
C ARG A 242 -12.99 29.81 9.56
N LEU A 243 -13.60 29.84 8.38
CA LEU A 243 -14.14 28.69 7.65
C LEU A 243 -13.43 28.59 6.30
N VAL A 244 -12.80 27.46 6.04
CA VAL A 244 -12.11 27.18 4.77
C VAL A 244 -12.72 25.95 4.12
N MET A 245 -13.15 26.06 2.88
CA MET A 245 -13.85 24.99 2.15
C MET A 245 -13.08 24.59 0.89
N GLN A 246 -12.71 23.32 0.79
CA GLN A 246 -12.29 22.71 -0.46
C GLN A 246 -13.53 22.11 -1.16
N ILE A 247 -13.90 22.68 -2.30
CA ILE A 247 -15.12 22.31 -3.04
C ILE A 247 -14.85 21.29 -4.17
N GLY A 248 -13.60 20.93 -4.46
CA GLY A 248 -13.26 19.89 -5.42
C GLY A 248 -13.81 20.16 -6.82
N ARG A 249 -14.41 19.13 -7.42
CA ARG A 249 -15.13 19.19 -8.71
C ARG A 249 -16.62 19.50 -8.56
N ALA A 250 -17.05 20.06 -7.42
CA ALA A 250 -18.44 20.50 -7.24
C ALA A 250 -18.86 21.45 -8.36
N GLU A 251 -20.10 21.35 -8.82
CA GLU A 251 -20.69 22.31 -9.77
C GLU A 251 -21.24 23.53 -9.02
N TYR A 252 -21.73 23.29 -7.80
CA TYR A 252 -22.23 24.36 -6.96
C TYR A 252 -21.06 25.22 -6.42
N ARG A 253 -21.11 26.53 -6.69
CA ARG A 253 -20.20 27.51 -6.07
C ARG A 253 -20.93 28.19 -4.91
N PRO A 254 -20.30 28.36 -3.73
CA PRO A 254 -20.88 29.10 -2.62
C PRO A 254 -21.32 30.51 -3.08
N ARG A 255 -22.56 30.87 -2.76
CA ARG A 255 -23.20 32.14 -3.17
C ARG A 255 -23.99 32.80 -2.05
N ARG A 256 -24.22 32.11 -0.93
CA ARG A 256 -25.02 32.64 0.18
C ARG A 256 -24.15 33.35 1.22
N LEU A 257 -23.03 32.73 1.64
CA LEU A 257 -22.11 33.33 2.60
C LEU A 257 -21.16 34.36 1.96
N LEU A 258 -20.83 34.16 0.69
CA LEU A 258 -19.97 35.05 -0.08
C LEU A 258 -20.73 35.58 -1.30
N PRO A 259 -20.57 36.87 -1.65
CA PRO A 259 -21.16 37.40 -2.88
C PRO A 259 -20.63 36.63 -4.10
N PRO A 260 -21.44 36.50 -5.17
CA PRO A 260 -21.04 35.76 -6.36
C PRO A 260 -19.73 36.31 -6.94
N ASN A 261 -18.80 35.42 -7.30
CA ASN A 261 -17.44 35.68 -7.80
C ASN A 261 -16.38 36.09 -6.77
N ARG A 262 -16.66 36.02 -5.46
CA ARG A 262 -15.66 36.27 -4.41
C ARG A 262 -15.26 34.98 -3.70
N ARG A 263 -13.98 34.59 -3.79
CA ARG A 263 -13.43 33.38 -3.16
C ARG A 263 -13.11 33.52 -1.68
N THR A 264 -12.93 34.75 -1.22
CA THR A 264 -12.64 35.09 0.19
C THR A 264 -13.50 36.27 0.62
N GLY A 265 -13.94 36.27 1.88
CA GLY A 265 -14.70 37.37 2.43
C GLY A 265 -14.88 37.23 3.93
N ARG A 266 -15.26 38.33 4.58
CA ARG A 266 -15.59 38.34 6.00
C ARG A 266 -17.07 38.64 6.14
N LEU A 267 -17.78 37.80 6.87
CA LEU A 267 -19.19 37.98 7.19
C LEU A 267 -19.37 39.08 8.25
N HIS A 268 -20.59 39.60 8.35
CA HIS A 268 -20.95 40.65 9.32
C HIS A 268 -20.79 40.18 10.78
N ASN A 269 -20.91 38.88 11.02
CA ASN A 269 -20.69 38.23 12.31
C ASN A 269 -19.19 37.98 12.62
N GLY A 270 -18.27 38.48 11.78
CA GLY A 270 -16.82 38.42 12.00
C GLY A 270 -16.12 37.17 11.46
N LEU A 271 -16.86 36.17 10.96
CA LEU A 271 -16.31 34.93 10.41
C LEU A 271 -15.64 35.17 9.04
N ALA A 272 -14.37 34.78 8.92
CA ALA A 272 -13.65 34.80 7.65
C ALA A 272 -13.93 33.51 6.86
N VAL A 273 -14.53 33.63 5.68
CA VAL A 273 -14.89 32.50 4.81
C VAL A 273 -14.00 32.50 3.57
N GLU A 274 -13.46 31.34 3.24
CA GLU A 274 -12.64 31.10 2.07
C GLU A 274 -13.01 29.78 1.42
N TYR A 275 -13.01 29.72 0.09
CA TYR A 275 -13.12 28.46 -0.63
C TYR A 275 -12.15 28.37 -1.80
N PHE A 276 -11.71 27.14 -2.09
CA PHE A 276 -10.87 26.83 -3.22
C PHE A 276 -11.28 25.49 -3.85
N ASP A 277 -10.95 25.31 -5.13
CA ASP A 277 -11.34 24.12 -5.88
C ASP A 277 -10.50 22.91 -5.44
N PHE A 278 -9.19 22.94 -5.64
CA PHE A 278 -8.27 21.85 -5.29
C PHE A 278 -6.98 22.39 -4.66
N ALA A 279 -6.45 21.68 -3.66
CA ALA A 279 -5.13 21.95 -3.08
C ALA A 279 -4.24 20.71 -3.27
N PRO A 280 -2.96 20.89 -3.68
CA PRO A 280 -2.02 19.78 -3.89
C PRO A 280 -1.64 19.07 -2.58
N SER A 281 -1.84 19.70 -1.42
CA SER A 281 -1.65 19.08 -0.10
C SER A 281 -2.68 19.60 0.89
N LEU A 282 -3.36 18.68 1.57
CA LEU A 282 -4.34 18.98 2.62
C LEU A 282 -3.69 19.10 4.01
N ALA A 283 -2.46 18.61 4.15
CA ALA A 283 -1.79 18.45 5.43
C ALA A 283 -1.62 19.78 6.20
N GLU A 284 -1.41 20.91 5.53
CA GLU A 284 -1.31 22.23 6.19
C GLU A 284 -2.66 22.72 6.72
N HIS A 285 -3.73 22.54 5.93
CA HIS A 285 -5.09 22.90 6.31
C HIS A 285 -5.59 22.02 7.45
N LEU A 286 -5.32 20.71 7.40
CA LEU A 286 -5.68 19.78 8.48
C LEU A 286 -4.90 20.06 9.77
N ARG A 287 -3.61 20.44 9.68
CA ARG A 287 -2.81 20.78 10.87
C ARG A 287 -3.29 22.04 11.58
N THR A 288 -3.72 23.05 10.82
CA THR A 288 -4.18 24.35 11.34
C THR A 288 -5.66 24.36 11.71
N ALA A 289 -6.43 23.38 11.24
CA ALA A 289 -7.83 23.22 11.58
C ALA A 289 -8.02 22.83 13.05
N ALA A 290 -8.95 23.51 13.71
CA ALA A 290 -9.48 23.15 15.02
C ALA A 290 -10.62 22.13 14.90
N LEU A 291 -11.30 22.09 13.75
CA LEU A 291 -12.33 21.11 13.41
C LEU A 291 -12.24 20.79 11.92
N VAL A 292 -12.30 19.52 11.57
CA VAL A 292 -12.33 19.05 10.18
C VAL A 292 -13.69 18.42 9.88
N ILE A 293 -14.30 18.83 8.78
CA ILE A 293 -15.52 18.24 8.24
C ILE A 293 -15.16 17.62 6.89
N SER A 294 -15.27 16.31 6.78
CA SER A 294 -14.84 15.59 5.58
C SER A 294 -15.98 14.77 4.99
N HIS A 295 -16.04 14.72 3.66
CA HIS A 295 -16.72 13.61 2.99
C HIS A 295 -16.04 12.30 3.40
N ALA A 296 -16.79 11.19 3.49
CA ALA A 296 -16.34 9.89 3.98
C ALA A 296 -15.28 9.15 3.11
N GLY A 297 -14.35 9.88 2.47
CA GLY A 297 -13.17 9.32 1.83
C GLY A 297 -12.17 8.82 2.87
N SER A 298 -11.80 7.55 2.79
CA SER A 298 -10.89 6.87 3.73
C SER A 298 -9.58 7.62 3.93
N GLY A 299 -8.95 8.13 2.86
CA GLY A 299 -7.71 8.90 2.95
C GLY A 299 -7.81 10.15 3.82
N SER A 300 -8.87 10.94 3.67
CA SER A 300 -9.09 12.16 4.45
C SER A 300 -9.45 11.86 5.91
N ILE A 301 -10.21 10.78 6.16
CA ILE A 301 -10.53 10.30 7.51
C ILE A 301 -9.23 9.95 8.25
N PHE A 302 -8.42 9.04 7.69
CA PHE A 302 -7.22 8.56 8.38
C PHE A 302 -6.13 9.63 8.49
N GLU A 303 -5.99 10.52 7.51
CA GLU A 303 -5.05 11.64 7.63
C GLU A 303 -5.43 12.58 8.79
N THR A 304 -6.73 12.85 8.95
CA THR A 304 -7.24 13.68 10.06
C THR A 304 -7.08 12.99 11.42
N LEU A 305 -7.44 11.70 11.51
CA LEU A 305 -7.31 10.91 12.73
C LEU A 305 -5.83 10.80 13.17
N ARG A 306 -4.90 10.64 12.22
CA ARG A 306 -3.45 10.64 12.50
C ARG A 306 -2.95 11.97 13.07
N LEU A 307 -3.55 13.09 12.65
CA LEU A 307 -3.23 14.42 13.17
C LEU A 307 -3.93 14.73 14.49
N ARG A 308 -4.69 13.77 15.04
CA ARG A 308 -5.46 13.90 16.30
C ARG A 308 -6.36 15.14 16.28
N ARG A 309 -6.99 15.42 15.13
CA ARG A 309 -7.94 16.52 14.98
C ARG A 309 -9.37 16.03 15.10
N PRO A 310 -10.27 16.79 15.77
CA PRO A 310 -11.69 16.49 15.79
C PRO A 310 -12.22 16.38 14.35
N LEU A 311 -12.91 15.28 14.06
CA LEU A 311 -13.40 14.94 12.73
C LEU A 311 -14.91 14.71 12.76
N VAL A 312 -15.62 15.38 11.86
CA VAL A 312 -17.01 15.09 11.51
C VAL A 312 -17.04 14.53 10.10
N VAL A 313 -17.59 13.33 9.93
CA VAL A 313 -17.72 12.67 8.64
C VAL A 313 -19.14 12.83 8.12
N VAL A 314 -19.27 13.29 6.89
CA VAL A 314 -20.55 13.39 6.18
C VAL A 314 -20.53 12.45 4.97
N PRO A 315 -21.08 11.23 5.05
CA PRO A 315 -21.15 10.34 3.92
C PRO A 315 -22.11 10.88 2.86
N ASN A 316 -21.80 10.63 1.58
CA ASN A 316 -22.68 11.00 0.48
C ASN A 316 -23.66 9.87 0.17
N LEU A 317 -24.90 10.01 0.64
CA LEU A 317 -25.97 9.03 0.42
C LEU A 317 -26.45 8.93 -1.05
N LEU A 318 -26.03 9.86 -1.92
CA LEU A 318 -26.38 9.86 -3.35
C LEU A 318 -25.40 9.04 -4.21
N LEU A 319 -24.20 8.75 -3.68
CA LEU A 319 -23.27 7.79 -4.28
C LEU A 319 -23.60 6.42 -3.66
N MET A 320 -23.95 5.44 -4.50
CA MET A 320 -24.44 4.10 -4.14
C MET A 320 -23.40 3.19 -3.42
N ASP A 321 -22.39 3.77 -2.77
CA ASP A 321 -21.32 3.04 -2.08
C ASP A 321 -21.59 3.03 -0.57
N ASN A 322 -22.41 2.08 -0.10
CA ASN A 322 -22.75 1.90 1.32
C ASN A 322 -21.53 1.70 2.24
N HIS A 323 -20.36 1.37 1.69
CA HIS A 323 -19.12 1.18 2.43
C HIS A 323 -18.61 2.45 3.14
N GLN A 324 -18.93 3.64 2.62
CA GLN A 324 -18.54 4.90 3.26
C GLN A 324 -19.33 5.16 4.54
N VAL A 325 -20.61 4.79 4.55
CA VAL A 325 -21.49 4.87 5.72
C VAL A 325 -21.03 3.86 6.77
N GLU A 326 -20.76 2.62 6.36
CA GLU A 326 -20.30 1.57 7.27
C GLU A 326 -18.98 1.94 7.98
N LEU A 327 -18.03 2.54 7.26
CA LEU A 327 -16.77 3.02 7.84
C LEU A 327 -17.01 4.15 8.86
N ALA A 328 -17.87 5.11 8.53
CA ALA A 328 -18.20 6.23 9.42
C ALA A 328 -18.89 5.73 10.70
N ASP A 329 -19.90 4.86 10.57
CA ASP A 329 -20.65 4.28 11.68
C ASP A 329 -19.75 3.46 12.62
N LYS A 330 -18.80 2.70 12.05
CA LYS A 330 -17.87 1.89 12.84
C LYS A 330 -16.92 2.75 13.66
N LEU A 331 -16.35 3.79 13.05
CA LEU A 331 -15.43 4.71 13.73
C LEU A 331 -16.15 5.60 14.76
N GLU A 332 -17.42 5.93 14.52
CA GLU A 332 -18.27 6.63 15.48
C GLU A 332 -18.58 5.75 16.71
N ARG A 333 -18.93 4.47 16.51
CA ARG A 333 -19.13 3.51 17.62
C ARG A 333 -17.89 3.31 18.49
N MET A 334 -16.71 3.42 17.88
CA MET A 334 -15.43 3.37 18.59
C MET A 334 -15.07 4.71 19.28
N GLY A 335 -15.86 5.77 19.07
CA GLY A 335 -15.66 7.08 19.70
C GLY A 335 -14.56 7.94 19.06
N HIS A 336 -14.10 7.60 17.85
CA HIS A 336 -13.00 8.29 17.18
C HIS A 336 -13.45 9.50 16.34
N LEU A 337 -14.70 9.52 15.89
CA LEU A 337 -15.27 10.61 15.08
C LEU A 337 -16.78 10.74 15.30
N TYR A 338 -17.37 11.82 14.78
CA TYR A 338 -18.83 11.99 14.69
C TYR A 338 -19.31 11.79 13.25
N ALA A 339 -20.37 11.02 13.05
CA ALA A 339 -21.03 10.90 11.76
C ALA A 339 -22.21 11.87 11.70
N ALA A 340 -22.40 12.54 10.55
CA ALA A 340 -23.52 13.44 10.33
C ALA A 340 -24.07 13.30 8.92
N THR A 341 -25.34 13.60 8.75
CA THR A 341 -25.94 13.75 7.42
C THR A 341 -25.88 15.21 6.99
N THR A 342 -26.15 15.50 5.72
CA THR A 342 -26.20 16.89 5.24
C THR A 342 -27.22 17.75 6.01
N ASP A 343 -28.30 17.14 6.49
CA ASP A 343 -29.37 17.83 7.23
C ASP A 343 -29.06 17.94 8.73
N SER A 344 -28.41 16.94 9.32
CA SER A 344 -28.06 16.94 10.75
C SER A 344 -26.72 17.61 11.08
N LEU A 345 -25.90 17.95 10.08
CA LEU A 345 -24.57 18.54 10.24
C LEU A 345 -24.54 19.75 11.20
N ALA A 346 -25.49 20.67 11.04
CA ALA A 346 -25.58 21.86 11.89
C ALA A 346 -25.81 21.51 13.36
N GLN A 347 -26.66 20.51 13.64
CA GLN A 347 -26.98 20.06 14.99
C GLN A 347 -25.79 19.32 15.62
N VAL A 348 -25.13 18.44 14.85
CA VAL A 348 -23.95 17.71 15.31
C VAL A 348 -22.82 18.67 15.66
N VAL A 349 -22.53 19.66 14.81
CA VAL A 349 -21.49 20.67 15.11
C VAL A 349 -21.88 21.53 16.32
N ALA A 350 -23.16 21.84 16.52
CA ALA A 350 -23.63 22.55 17.72
C ALA A 350 -23.50 21.71 19.01
N GLY A 351 -23.70 20.39 18.93
CA GLY A 351 -23.55 19.46 20.05
C GLY A 351 -22.13 18.96 20.29
N LEU A 352 -21.22 19.17 19.33
CA LEU A 352 -19.87 18.61 19.35
C LEU A 352 -19.04 19.19 20.50
N ASP A 353 -18.49 18.29 21.30
CA ASP A 353 -17.47 18.56 22.30
C ASP A 353 -16.19 17.84 21.87
N PRO A 354 -15.09 18.56 21.55
CA PRO A 354 -13.85 17.93 21.14
C PRO A 354 -13.20 17.02 22.19
N SER A 355 -13.57 17.18 23.47
CA SER A 355 -12.94 16.46 24.59
C SER A 355 -13.42 15.02 24.77
N THR A 356 -14.55 14.65 24.15
CA THR A 356 -15.16 13.31 24.24
C THR A 356 -14.54 12.31 23.25
N LEU A 357 -13.79 12.79 22.26
CA LEU A 357 -13.22 11.96 21.21
C LEU A 357 -11.96 11.24 21.68
N THR A 358 -11.90 9.92 21.46
CA THR A 358 -10.72 9.12 21.77
C THR A 358 -9.66 9.26 20.68
N PRO A 359 -8.41 9.60 21.02
CA PRO A 359 -7.34 9.69 20.03
C PRO A 359 -7.12 8.34 19.33
N TYR A 360 -7.03 8.37 18.01
CA TYR A 360 -6.71 7.16 17.23
C TYR A 360 -5.22 6.82 17.38
N GLU A 361 -4.91 5.63 17.91
CA GLU A 361 -3.53 5.12 18.01
C GLU A 361 -3.27 4.08 16.92
N LYS A 362 -2.22 4.30 16.13
CA LYS A 362 -1.77 3.34 15.11
C LYS A 362 -1.11 2.16 15.84
N GLY A 363 -1.86 1.10 16.12
CA GLY A 363 -1.28 -0.07 16.77
C GLY A 363 -2.21 -1.11 17.36
N ASP A 364 -3.54 -0.97 17.34
CA ASP A 364 -4.42 -2.08 17.77
C ASP A 364 -4.67 -3.05 16.58
N PRO A 365 -3.95 -4.18 16.50
CA PRO A 365 -3.85 -5.02 15.32
C PRO A 365 -4.67 -6.29 15.52
N ALA A 366 -5.99 -6.16 15.67
CA ALA A 366 -6.85 -7.33 15.93
C ALA A 366 -8.00 -7.54 14.94
N GLY A 367 -7.96 -6.95 13.74
CA GLY A 367 -8.72 -7.55 12.62
C GLY A 367 -9.25 -6.64 11.52
N LEU A 368 -9.09 -5.31 11.59
CA LEU A 368 -9.65 -4.42 10.57
C LEU A 368 -8.64 -3.94 9.52
N VAL A 369 -7.38 -3.76 9.92
CA VAL A 369 -6.31 -3.28 9.02
C VAL A 369 -5.85 -4.38 8.07
N LEU A 370 -5.80 -5.65 8.50
CA LEU A 370 -5.46 -6.78 7.63
C LEU A 370 -6.42 -6.89 6.44
N ARG A 371 -7.74 -6.78 6.66
CA ARG A 371 -8.75 -6.89 5.58
C ARG A 371 -8.81 -5.66 4.68
N ILE A 372 -8.47 -4.47 5.20
CA ILE A 372 -8.51 -3.21 4.44
C ILE A 372 -7.19 -2.95 3.69
N ASP A 373 -6.04 -3.28 4.27
CA ASP A 373 -4.74 -3.16 3.60
C ASP A 373 -4.54 -4.27 2.55
N GLU A 374 -5.08 -5.49 2.75
CA GLU A 374 -5.19 -6.48 1.68
C GLU A 374 -6.09 -5.98 0.56
N ALA A 375 -7.30 -5.49 0.88
CA ALA A 375 -8.21 -4.93 -0.12
C ALA A 375 -7.59 -3.71 -0.85
N ALA A 376 -6.85 -2.85 -0.16
CA ALA A 376 -6.20 -1.67 -0.75
C ALA A 376 -4.97 -2.03 -1.60
N ALA A 377 -4.17 -3.03 -1.19
CA ALA A 377 -3.05 -3.54 -1.99
C ALA A 377 -3.52 -4.27 -3.26
N ILE A 378 -4.64 -4.99 -3.17
CA ILE A 378 -5.36 -5.59 -4.30
C ILE A 378 -5.92 -4.48 -5.23
N MET A 379 -6.46 -3.40 -4.66
CA MET A 379 -6.97 -2.24 -5.42
C MET A 379 -5.90 -1.41 -6.14
N GLU A 380 -4.65 -1.38 -5.65
CA GLU A 380 -3.55 -0.64 -6.30
C GLU A 380 -2.87 -1.42 -7.45
N THR A 381 -3.06 -2.74 -7.52
CA THR A 381 -2.39 -3.62 -8.49
C THR A 381 -3.26 -4.06 -9.66
N LEU A 382 -4.59 -3.97 -9.55
CA LEU A 382 -5.57 -4.44 -10.53
C LEU A 382 -6.15 -3.30 -11.39
N GLY A 383 -6.40 -3.55 -12.67
CA GLY A 383 -7.08 -2.59 -13.54
C GLY A 383 -8.53 -2.34 -13.10
N ARG A 384 -9.14 -1.23 -13.54
CA ARG A 384 -10.54 -0.88 -13.15
C ARG A 384 -11.54 -2.02 -13.45
N GLU A 385 -11.34 -2.73 -14.56
CA GLU A 385 -12.15 -3.88 -14.96
C GLU A 385 -11.91 -5.10 -14.05
N ASP A 386 -10.67 -5.32 -13.61
CA ASP A 386 -10.31 -6.41 -12.70
C ASP A 386 -10.86 -6.17 -11.28
N ILE A 387 -10.96 -4.91 -10.85
CA ILE A 387 -11.56 -4.51 -9.57
C ILE A 387 -13.07 -4.76 -9.59
N GLU A 388 -13.76 -4.33 -10.65
CA GLU A 388 -15.20 -4.59 -10.83
C GLU A 388 -15.47 -6.10 -10.85
N ARG A 389 -14.60 -6.88 -11.51
CA ARG A 389 -14.67 -8.34 -11.53
C ARG A 389 -14.45 -8.97 -10.16
N LEU A 390 -13.46 -8.51 -9.40
CA LEU A 390 -13.18 -9.01 -8.05
C LEU A 390 -14.34 -8.70 -7.09
N MET A 391 -14.88 -7.48 -7.11
CA MET A 391 -16.03 -7.10 -6.30
C MET A 391 -17.28 -7.91 -6.67
N PHE A 392 -17.49 -8.15 -7.96
CA PHE A 392 -18.61 -8.96 -8.45
C PHE A 392 -18.54 -10.39 -7.89
N PHE A 393 -17.37 -11.03 -7.90
CA PHE A 393 -17.23 -12.39 -7.39
C PHE A 393 -17.23 -12.48 -5.86
N GLU A 394 -16.73 -11.49 -5.14
CA GLU A 394 -16.91 -11.41 -3.67
C GLU A 394 -18.39 -11.29 -3.30
N GLN A 395 -19.14 -10.40 -3.98
CA GLN A 395 -20.58 -10.27 -3.74
C GLN A 395 -21.33 -11.57 -4.11
N ALA A 396 -20.95 -12.23 -5.20
CA ALA A 396 -21.52 -13.52 -5.59
C ALA A 396 -21.24 -14.61 -4.54
N ARG A 397 -20.01 -14.66 -3.98
CA ARG A 397 -19.62 -15.57 -2.90
C ARG A 397 -20.49 -15.36 -1.66
N GLU A 398 -20.59 -14.11 -1.20
CA GLU A 398 -21.38 -13.80 0.00
C GLU A 398 -22.87 -14.10 -0.20
N GLN A 399 -23.42 -13.79 -1.38
CA GLN A 399 -24.81 -14.04 -1.67
C GLN A 399 -25.10 -15.55 -1.71
N ALA A 400 -24.24 -16.34 -2.36
CA ALA A 400 -24.33 -17.79 -2.39
C ALA A 400 -24.20 -18.42 -0.99
N GLU A 401 -23.30 -17.88 -0.15
CA GLU A 401 -23.15 -18.28 1.25
C GLU A 401 -24.43 -18.00 2.06
N ARG A 402 -25.07 -16.84 1.86
CA ARG A 402 -26.35 -16.51 2.52
C ARG A 402 -27.49 -17.40 2.05
N GLU A 403 -27.57 -17.67 0.74
CA GLU A 403 -28.56 -18.57 0.15
C GLU A 403 -28.44 -19.98 0.75
N PHE A 404 -27.22 -20.50 0.86
CA PHE A 404 -26.97 -21.80 1.47
C PHE A 404 -27.25 -21.81 2.99
N LYS A 405 -26.92 -20.73 3.71
CA LYS A 405 -27.30 -20.60 5.14
C LYS A 405 -28.80 -20.58 5.35
N ALA A 406 -29.55 -19.99 4.42
CA ALA A 406 -31.01 -19.99 4.46
C ALA A 406 -31.60 -21.37 4.10
N ASN A 407 -30.96 -22.09 3.16
CA ASN A 407 -31.34 -23.43 2.76
C ASN A 407 -30.12 -24.35 2.64
N ASN A 408 -29.87 -25.12 3.69
CA ASN A 408 -28.69 -26.00 3.81
C ASN A 408 -28.71 -27.24 2.88
N GLN A 409 -29.70 -27.32 1.98
CA GLN A 409 -29.82 -28.36 0.94
C GLN A 409 -29.76 -27.77 -0.48
N ASP A 410 -29.41 -26.49 -0.64
CA ASP A 410 -29.32 -25.87 -1.96
C ASP A 410 -27.98 -26.16 -2.65
N ALA A 411 -27.96 -27.20 -3.50
CA ALA A 411 -26.81 -27.56 -4.31
C ALA A 411 -26.40 -26.47 -5.33
N MET A 412 -27.36 -25.64 -5.80
CA MET A 412 -27.07 -24.52 -6.71
C MET A 412 -26.31 -23.42 -5.97
N ALA A 413 -26.70 -23.10 -4.73
CA ALA A 413 -25.98 -22.13 -3.90
C ALA A 413 -24.54 -22.58 -3.65
N LEU A 414 -24.30 -23.85 -3.31
CA LEU A 414 -22.94 -24.39 -3.17
C LEU A 414 -22.12 -24.33 -4.47
N THR A 415 -22.75 -24.63 -5.62
CA THR A 415 -22.07 -24.55 -6.92
C THR A 415 -21.69 -23.10 -7.27
N LYS A 416 -22.56 -22.13 -6.98
CA LYS A 416 -22.24 -20.69 -7.14
C LYS A 416 -21.14 -20.25 -6.18
N TRP A 417 -21.17 -20.72 -4.94
CA TRP A 417 -20.16 -20.40 -3.92
C TRP A 417 -18.78 -20.90 -4.36
N GLY A 418 -18.66 -22.18 -4.72
CA GLY A 418 -17.41 -22.75 -5.22
C GLY A 418 -16.91 -22.06 -6.48
N GLY A 419 -17.82 -21.72 -7.41
CA GLY A 419 -17.47 -21.00 -8.64
C GLY A 419 -16.90 -19.61 -8.38
N ALA A 420 -17.49 -18.86 -7.45
CA ALA A 420 -17.00 -17.55 -7.05
C ALA A 420 -15.62 -17.64 -6.36
N LEU A 421 -15.41 -18.64 -5.49
CA LEU A 421 -14.11 -18.89 -4.86
C LEU A 421 -13.02 -19.20 -5.90
N LEU A 422 -13.35 -20.02 -6.91
CA LEU A 422 -12.41 -20.38 -7.97
C LEU A 422 -11.97 -19.16 -8.79
N GLU A 423 -12.89 -18.26 -9.14
CA GLU A 423 -12.55 -17.00 -9.82
C GLU A 423 -11.73 -16.07 -8.92
N LEU A 424 -12.05 -15.97 -7.63
CA LEU A 424 -11.28 -15.15 -6.67
C LEU A 424 -9.85 -15.67 -6.46
N ALA A 425 -9.64 -16.99 -6.52
CA ALA A 425 -8.31 -17.59 -6.39
C ALA A 425 -7.32 -17.12 -7.47
N HIS A 426 -7.80 -16.76 -8.66
CA HIS A 426 -6.95 -16.22 -9.75
C HIS A 426 -6.34 -14.85 -9.43
N PHE A 427 -6.97 -14.10 -8.52
CA PHE A 427 -6.48 -12.80 -8.04
C PHE A 427 -5.58 -12.92 -6.80
N ARG A 428 -5.25 -14.13 -6.37
CA ARG A 428 -4.38 -14.41 -5.22
C ARG A 428 -3.09 -15.07 -5.67
N GLN A 429 -2.04 -15.01 -4.85
CA GLN A 429 -0.73 -15.58 -5.14
C GLN A 429 -0.29 -16.54 -4.03
N GLY A 430 0.46 -17.58 -4.41
CA GLY A 430 1.03 -18.53 -3.45
C GLY A 430 -0.03 -19.38 -2.74
N ASN A 431 0.17 -19.64 -1.45
CA ASN A 431 -0.63 -20.57 -0.65
C ASN A 431 -2.10 -20.15 -0.52
N GLU A 432 -2.39 -18.84 -0.54
CA GLU A 432 -3.78 -18.34 -0.44
C GLU A 432 -4.64 -18.78 -1.64
N ALA A 433 -4.08 -18.77 -2.85
CA ALA A 433 -4.79 -19.25 -4.03
C ALA A 433 -5.08 -20.75 -3.92
N TYR A 434 -4.14 -21.51 -3.35
CA TYR A 434 -4.28 -22.94 -3.13
C TYR A 434 -5.39 -23.26 -2.12
N ASP A 435 -5.40 -22.58 -0.96
CA ASP A 435 -6.43 -22.76 0.07
C ASP A 435 -7.84 -22.44 -0.45
N MET A 436 -7.97 -21.38 -1.27
CA MET A 436 -9.26 -21.01 -1.88
C MET A 436 -9.76 -22.03 -2.90
N ILE A 437 -8.85 -22.66 -3.65
CA ILE A 437 -9.19 -23.73 -4.60
C ILE A 437 -9.63 -24.99 -3.85
N GLU A 438 -8.95 -25.36 -2.75
CA GLU A 438 -9.36 -26.48 -1.91
C GLU A 438 -10.75 -26.25 -1.29
N GLU A 439 -11.03 -25.02 -0.82
CA GLU A 439 -12.37 -24.68 -0.34
C GLU A 439 -13.41 -24.79 -1.46
N ALA A 440 -13.12 -24.30 -2.67
CA ALA A 440 -14.01 -24.42 -3.81
C ALA A 440 -14.33 -25.88 -4.15
N ILE A 441 -13.32 -26.76 -4.18
CA ILE A 441 -13.47 -28.21 -4.37
C ILE A 441 -14.42 -28.79 -3.32
N ALA A 442 -14.21 -28.46 -2.04
CA ALA A 442 -15.06 -28.94 -0.96
C ALA A 442 -16.53 -28.50 -1.15
N LYS A 443 -16.79 -27.29 -1.66
CA LYS A 443 -18.16 -26.83 -1.96
C LYS A 443 -18.77 -27.59 -3.14
N PHE A 444 -18.01 -27.87 -4.19
CA PHE A 444 -18.52 -28.65 -5.32
C PHE A 444 -18.79 -30.11 -4.95
N GLU A 445 -17.93 -30.73 -4.16
CA GLU A 445 -18.15 -32.09 -3.64
C GLU A 445 -19.40 -32.14 -2.74
N GLN A 446 -19.61 -31.12 -1.91
CA GLN A 446 -20.85 -30.99 -1.13
C GLN A 446 -22.08 -30.81 -2.03
N ALA A 447 -21.98 -30.02 -3.11
CA ALA A 447 -23.08 -29.88 -4.07
C ALA A 447 -23.42 -31.22 -4.74
N LEU A 448 -22.40 -32.00 -5.11
CA LEU A 448 -22.55 -33.33 -5.72
C LEU A 448 -23.04 -34.41 -4.75
N ALA A 449 -22.78 -34.24 -3.45
CA ALA A 449 -23.33 -35.10 -2.41
C ALA A 449 -24.85 -34.87 -2.24
N ILE A 450 -25.33 -33.66 -2.50
CA ILE A 450 -26.76 -33.33 -2.49
C ILE A 450 -27.43 -33.76 -3.80
N ASP A 451 -26.82 -33.43 -4.93
CA ASP A 451 -27.30 -33.77 -6.28
C ASP A 451 -26.16 -34.33 -7.14
N SER A 452 -26.15 -35.65 -7.31
CA SER A 452 -25.11 -36.36 -8.07
C SER A 452 -25.23 -36.21 -9.58
N HIS A 453 -26.38 -35.75 -10.09
CA HIS A 453 -26.64 -35.58 -11.53
C HIS A 453 -26.37 -34.16 -12.02
N ARG A 454 -25.69 -33.36 -11.20
CA ARG A 454 -25.42 -31.96 -11.46
C ARG A 454 -24.18 -31.77 -12.35
N HIS A 455 -24.43 -31.62 -13.65
CA HIS A 455 -23.37 -31.49 -14.66
C HIS A 455 -22.53 -30.21 -14.53
N ASP A 456 -23.12 -29.10 -14.08
CA ASP A 456 -22.45 -27.81 -13.88
C ASP A 456 -21.44 -27.85 -12.72
N ALA A 457 -21.78 -28.51 -11.60
CA ALA A 457 -20.87 -28.72 -10.48
C ALA A 457 -19.71 -29.66 -10.86
N LEU A 458 -19.97 -30.72 -11.63
CA LEU A 458 -18.91 -31.59 -12.18
C LEU A 458 -17.95 -30.84 -13.10
N TRP A 459 -18.48 -29.94 -13.94
CA TRP A 459 -17.64 -29.12 -14.82
C TRP A 459 -16.78 -28.13 -14.01
N CYS A 460 -17.36 -27.43 -13.03
CA CYS A 460 -16.62 -26.53 -12.16
C CYS A 460 -15.56 -27.25 -11.31
N LEU A 461 -15.87 -28.47 -10.82
CA LEU A 461 -14.93 -29.32 -10.08
C LEU A 461 -13.75 -29.74 -10.96
N GLY A 462 -14.00 -30.08 -12.23
CA GLY A 462 -12.95 -30.38 -13.20
C GLY A 462 -11.98 -29.20 -13.42
N ASN A 463 -12.53 -27.99 -13.53
CA ASN A 463 -11.72 -26.77 -13.64
C ASN A 463 -10.89 -26.52 -12.38
N ALA A 464 -11.46 -26.72 -11.18
CA ALA A 464 -10.74 -26.56 -9.93
C ALA A 464 -9.55 -27.51 -9.79
N TYR A 465 -9.75 -28.80 -10.11
CA TYR A 465 -8.64 -29.77 -10.13
C TYR A 465 -7.59 -29.44 -11.19
N THR A 466 -7.98 -28.94 -12.37
CA THR A 466 -7.01 -28.49 -13.38
C THR A 466 -6.15 -27.35 -12.84
N SER A 467 -6.76 -26.34 -12.20
CA SER A 467 -6.02 -25.24 -11.57
C SER A 467 -5.05 -25.74 -10.48
N GLN A 468 -5.47 -26.70 -9.65
CA GLN A 468 -4.63 -27.30 -8.61
C GLN A 468 -3.45 -28.10 -9.20
N GLY A 469 -3.67 -28.79 -10.32
CA GLY A 469 -2.63 -29.50 -11.06
C GLY A 469 -1.52 -28.56 -11.56
N PHE A 470 -1.88 -27.38 -12.07
CA PHE A 470 -0.90 -26.38 -12.53
C PHE A 470 -0.16 -25.67 -11.39
N LEU A 471 -0.78 -25.55 -10.21
CA LEU A 471 -0.13 -24.97 -9.02
C LEU A 471 0.76 -25.97 -8.27
N SER A 472 0.64 -27.27 -8.57
CA SER A 472 1.41 -28.31 -7.92
C SER A 472 2.90 -28.25 -8.29
N ALA A 473 3.77 -28.28 -7.29
CA ALA A 473 5.22 -28.27 -7.50
C ALA A 473 5.76 -29.61 -8.03
N GLU A 474 5.11 -30.72 -7.68
CA GLU A 474 5.51 -32.08 -8.07
C GLU A 474 4.68 -32.61 -9.23
N ALA A 475 5.35 -33.20 -10.21
CA ALA A 475 4.69 -33.73 -11.41
C ALA A 475 3.78 -34.93 -11.13
N ALA A 476 4.08 -35.74 -10.11
CA ALA A 476 3.25 -36.88 -9.73
C ALA A 476 1.87 -36.41 -9.23
N SER A 477 1.85 -35.48 -8.28
CA SER A 477 0.63 -34.89 -7.73
C SER A 477 -0.15 -34.10 -8.78
N ALA A 478 0.54 -33.37 -9.66
CA ALA A 478 -0.10 -32.65 -10.77
C ALA A 478 -0.89 -33.58 -11.71
N ASN A 479 -0.30 -34.73 -12.06
CA ASN A 479 -0.96 -35.71 -12.92
C ASN A 479 -2.20 -36.33 -12.26
N GLU A 480 -2.15 -36.60 -10.94
CA GLU A 480 -3.32 -37.09 -10.21
C GLU A 480 -4.50 -36.11 -10.28
N TYR A 481 -4.23 -34.81 -10.16
CA TYR A 481 -5.26 -33.77 -10.32
C TYR A 481 -5.78 -33.67 -11.75
N PHE A 482 -4.92 -33.82 -12.77
CA PHE A 482 -5.37 -33.83 -14.17
C PHE A 482 -6.24 -35.05 -14.49
N ASP A 483 -5.93 -36.22 -13.93
CA ASP A 483 -6.75 -37.42 -14.10
C ASP A 483 -8.13 -37.22 -13.45
N LYS A 484 -8.19 -36.71 -12.21
CA LYS A 484 -9.44 -36.36 -11.52
C LYS A 484 -10.26 -35.33 -12.31
N ALA A 485 -9.61 -34.31 -12.87
CA ALA A 485 -10.27 -33.32 -13.73
C ALA A 485 -10.90 -33.96 -14.97
N GLY A 486 -10.15 -34.84 -15.66
CA GLY A 486 -10.63 -35.57 -16.83
C GLY A 486 -11.84 -36.47 -16.54
N GLU A 487 -11.86 -37.13 -15.38
CA GLU A 487 -13.04 -37.90 -14.94
C GLU A 487 -14.27 -37.02 -14.71
N CYS A 488 -14.10 -35.86 -14.09
CA CYS A 488 -15.18 -34.91 -13.84
C CYS A 488 -15.77 -34.38 -15.15
N PHE A 489 -14.93 -33.98 -16.11
CA PHE A 489 -15.40 -33.54 -17.42
C PHE A 489 -16.09 -34.64 -18.22
N ARG A 490 -15.60 -35.89 -18.13
CA ARG A 490 -16.24 -37.04 -18.79
C ARG A 490 -17.66 -37.25 -18.26
N LYS A 491 -17.83 -37.25 -16.93
CA LYS A 491 -19.15 -37.36 -16.28
C LYS A 491 -20.07 -36.19 -16.67
N ALA A 492 -19.55 -34.97 -16.75
CA ALA A 492 -20.33 -33.80 -17.19
C ALA A 492 -20.81 -33.94 -18.65
N VAL A 493 -19.96 -34.46 -19.55
CA VAL A 493 -20.33 -34.73 -20.96
C VAL A 493 -21.36 -35.87 -21.07
N GLU A 494 -21.24 -36.91 -20.24
CA GLU A 494 -22.21 -38.02 -20.21
C GLU A 494 -23.61 -37.55 -19.78
N LEU A 495 -23.68 -36.63 -18.82
CA LEU A 495 -24.93 -36.03 -18.35
C LEU A 495 -25.51 -35.01 -19.35
N GLU A 496 -24.68 -34.24 -20.04
CA GLU A 496 -25.11 -33.26 -21.05
C GLU A 496 -24.28 -33.33 -22.37
N PRO A 497 -24.55 -34.33 -23.24
CA PRO A 497 -23.75 -34.54 -24.46
C PRO A 497 -23.84 -33.41 -25.50
N GLY A 498 -24.94 -32.64 -25.44
CA GLY A 498 -25.21 -31.50 -26.32
C GLY A 498 -24.36 -30.26 -26.02
N ASN A 499 -23.68 -30.21 -24.88
CA ASN A 499 -22.92 -29.05 -24.45
C ASN A 499 -21.50 -29.05 -25.06
N ASP A 500 -21.29 -28.18 -26.06
CA ASP A 500 -19.99 -28.04 -26.74
C ASP A 500 -18.86 -27.65 -25.79
N SER A 501 -19.15 -26.89 -24.74
CA SER A 501 -18.16 -26.43 -23.76
C SER A 501 -17.57 -27.59 -22.97
N TYR A 502 -18.40 -28.57 -22.58
CA TYR A 502 -17.96 -29.74 -21.82
C TYR A 502 -17.12 -30.69 -22.67
N ARG A 503 -17.52 -30.91 -23.94
CA ARG A 503 -16.72 -31.71 -24.88
C ARG A 503 -15.35 -31.10 -25.13
N ARG A 504 -15.27 -29.77 -25.28
CA ARG A 504 -13.99 -29.05 -25.42
C ARG A 504 -13.14 -29.14 -24.16
N ALA A 505 -13.75 -28.99 -22.98
CA ALA A 505 -13.03 -29.12 -21.70
C ALA A 505 -12.40 -30.52 -21.54
N LEU A 506 -13.13 -31.58 -21.89
CA LEU A 506 -12.62 -32.95 -21.88
C LEU A 506 -11.49 -33.19 -22.91
N GLU A 507 -11.58 -32.61 -24.10
CA GLU A 507 -10.50 -32.70 -25.09
C GLU A 507 -9.22 -32.01 -24.58
N MET A 508 -9.37 -30.84 -23.96
CA MET A 508 -8.26 -30.04 -23.46
C MET A 508 -7.63 -30.62 -22.19
N SER A 509 -8.40 -31.28 -21.33
CA SER A 509 -7.86 -31.96 -20.14
C SER A 509 -6.85 -33.04 -20.53
N GLY A 510 -7.06 -33.73 -21.67
CA GLY A 510 -6.09 -34.69 -22.20
C GLY A 510 -4.74 -34.09 -22.63
N LYS A 511 -4.69 -32.77 -22.87
CA LYS A 511 -3.47 -32.01 -23.23
C LYS A 511 -2.81 -31.35 -22.01
N ALA A 512 -3.48 -31.29 -20.86
CA ALA A 512 -3.00 -30.59 -19.66
C ALA A 512 -1.64 -31.10 -19.14
N PRO A 513 -1.35 -32.42 -19.10
CA PRO A 513 -0.03 -32.91 -18.66
C PRO A 513 1.13 -32.45 -19.55
N GLN A 514 0.90 -32.34 -20.87
CA GLN A 514 1.91 -31.86 -21.82
C GLN A 514 2.20 -30.37 -21.61
N LEU A 515 1.15 -29.57 -21.37
CA LEU A 515 1.28 -28.15 -21.05
C LEU A 515 2.02 -27.91 -19.74
N TYR A 516 1.74 -28.74 -18.73
CA TYR A 516 2.43 -28.69 -17.44
C TYR A 516 3.95 -28.97 -17.57
N GLN A 517 4.32 -29.98 -18.35
CA GLN A 517 5.73 -30.30 -18.62
C GLN A 517 6.45 -29.15 -19.33
N GLU A 518 5.80 -28.50 -20.30
CA GLU A 518 6.36 -27.35 -21.00
C GLU A 518 6.54 -26.14 -20.06
N LEU A 519 5.56 -25.88 -19.19
CA LEU A 519 5.63 -24.82 -18.19
C LEU A 519 6.79 -25.05 -17.20
N GLN A 520 6.94 -26.27 -16.68
CA GLN A 520 8.05 -26.62 -15.79
C GLN A 520 9.41 -26.45 -16.49
N ARG A 521 9.52 -26.85 -17.76
CA ARG A 521 10.75 -26.68 -18.55
C ARG A 521 11.13 -25.20 -18.70
N GLN A 522 10.15 -24.32 -18.94
CA GLN A 522 10.38 -22.88 -19.05
C GLN A 522 10.80 -22.25 -17.71
N LEU A 523 10.17 -22.65 -16.60
CA LEU A 523 10.54 -22.20 -15.26
C LEU A 523 11.96 -22.65 -14.89
N GLN A 524 12.33 -23.89 -15.21
CA GLN A 524 13.68 -24.40 -15.03
C GLN A 524 14.70 -23.65 -15.90
N ALA A 525 14.39 -23.37 -17.16
CA ALA A 525 15.25 -22.59 -18.07
C ALA A 525 15.44 -21.13 -17.60
N ALA A 526 14.42 -20.52 -17.01
CA ALA A 526 14.50 -19.19 -16.41
C ALA A 526 15.39 -19.16 -15.15
N SER A 527 15.43 -20.26 -14.38
CA SER A 527 16.28 -20.40 -13.19
C SER A 527 17.74 -20.79 -13.51
N ALA A 528 18.00 -21.43 -14.65
CA ALA A 528 19.32 -21.95 -15.06
C ALA A 528 20.12 -21.01 -16.00
N GLY A 529 19.55 -19.88 -16.44
CA GLY A 529 20.14 -19.01 -17.46
C GLY A 529 21.19 -18.01 -16.94
N GLY A 530 22.48 -18.39 -16.95
CA GLY A 530 23.59 -17.46 -17.08
C GLY A 530 23.62 -16.77 -18.45
N SER A 531 24.04 -15.50 -18.51
CA SER A 531 24.07 -14.65 -19.71
C SER A 531 24.47 -15.35 -21.03
N PRO A 532 23.69 -15.23 -22.12
CA PRO A 532 24.18 -15.50 -23.46
C PRO A 532 24.66 -14.21 -24.16
N ARG A 533 25.77 -14.36 -24.90
CA ARG A 533 26.37 -13.36 -25.79
C ARG A 533 25.43 -12.98 -26.94
N VAL A 534 25.52 -11.72 -27.33
CA VAL A 534 24.84 -11.06 -28.46
C VAL A 534 25.32 -11.62 -29.81
N SER A 535 24.39 -11.81 -30.75
CA SER A 535 24.62 -11.61 -32.18
C SER A 535 23.47 -10.80 -32.77
N GLU A 536 23.81 -9.70 -33.44
CA GLU A 536 22.91 -8.65 -33.95
C GLU A 536 22.06 -9.09 -35.15
N GLY A 537 20.79 -8.66 -35.15
CA GLY A 537 19.87 -8.71 -36.29
C GLY A 537 18.62 -7.85 -35.98
N ARG A 538 18.26 -6.96 -36.89
CA ARG A 538 17.37 -5.79 -36.72
C ARG A 538 15.89 -6.07 -36.34
N ALA A 539 15.38 -5.13 -35.53
CA ALA A 539 14.04 -4.51 -35.52
C ALA A 539 12.80 -5.29 -35.02
N ALA A 540 12.35 -4.96 -33.79
CA ALA A 540 11.07 -4.28 -33.51
C ALA A 540 10.85 -4.25 -31.99
N ALA A 541 10.56 -3.07 -31.44
CA ALA A 541 10.30 -2.87 -30.02
C ALA A 541 8.94 -3.48 -29.66
N ALA A 542 8.94 -4.63 -28.97
CA ALA A 542 7.78 -5.21 -28.31
C ALA A 542 8.06 -5.27 -26.81
N THR A 543 7.27 -4.51 -26.07
CA THR A 543 7.21 -4.45 -24.62
C THR A 543 6.94 -5.85 -24.07
N LYS A 544 7.93 -6.47 -23.41
CA LYS A 544 7.74 -7.81 -22.80
C LYS A 544 6.94 -7.67 -21.51
N GLN A 545 5.66 -8.00 -21.57
CA GLN A 545 4.90 -8.50 -20.42
C GLN A 545 5.52 -9.83 -19.95
N PRO A 546 5.39 -10.20 -18.66
CA PRO A 546 5.81 -11.51 -18.21
C PRO A 546 4.96 -12.57 -18.94
N LEU A 547 5.62 -13.49 -19.66
CA LEU A 547 5.02 -14.58 -20.46
C LEU A 547 3.96 -15.43 -19.72
N ILE A 548 3.87 -15.30 -18.40
CA ILE A 548 2.88 -15.99 -17.56
C ILE A 548 1.48 -15.38 -17.72
N SER A 549 1.33 -14.06 -17.93
CA SER A 549 0.00 -13.47 -18.14
C SER A 549 -0.61 -13.91 -19.47
N ASP A 550 0.21 -13.94 -20.52
CA ASP A 550 -0.25 -14.30 -21.86
C ASP A 550 -0.56 -15.80 -21.96
N PHE A 551 0.17 -16.66 -21.23
CA PHE A 551 -0.13 -18.10 -21.15
C PHE A 551 -1.47 -18.39 -20.46
N TRP A 552 -1.80 -17.68 -19.37
CA TRP A 552 -3.11 -17.82 -18.71
C TRP A 552 -4.26 -17.21 -19.52
N TYR A 553 -4.01 -16.19 -20.35
CA TYR A 553 -4.99 -15.67 -21.31
C TYR A 553 -5.14 -16.56 -22.56
N ASP A 554 -4.09 -17.27 -22.99
CA ASP A 554 -4.13 -18.20 -24.13
C ASP A 554 -4.70 -19.59 -23.75
N VAL A 555 -4.43 -20.07 -22.53
CA VAL A 555 -4.93 -21.38 -22.01
C VAL A 555 -6.22 -21.21 -21.21
N GLY A 556 -6.32 -20.16 -20.37
CA GLY A 556 -7.49 -19.84 -19.54
C GLY A 556 -8.51 -18.91 -20.21
N GLY A 557 -8.18 -18.32 -21.36
CA GLY A 557 -9.12 -17.54 -22.18
C GLY A 557 -10.37 -18.31 -22.60
N TRP A 558 -10.31 -19.65 -22.62
CA TRP A 558 -11.46 -20.51 -22.92
C TRP A 558 -12.29 -20.90 -21.69
N VAL A 559 -11.70 -20.90 -20.49
CA VAL A 559 -12.41 -21.11 -19.22
C VAL A 559 -13.24 -19.87 -18.86
N CYS A 560 -12.72 -18.67 -19.16
CA CYS A 560 -13.42 -17.41 -18.92
C CYS A 560 -14.53 -17.07 -19.93
N LEU A 561 -14.43 -17.53 -21.19
CA LEU A 561 -15.39 -17.10 -22.25
C LEU A 561 -16.75 -17.79 -22.13
N VAL A 562 -16.85 -18.95 -21.49
CA VAL A 562 -18.13 -19.65 -21.29
C VAL A 562 -18.92 -19.07 -20.10
N GLY A 563 -18.25 -18.57 -19.06
CA GLY A 563 -18.90 -17.87 -17.94
C GLY A 563 -19.60 -16.57 -18.38
N ILE A 564 -19.00 -15.83 -19.31
CA ILE A 564 -19.58 -14.60 -19.88
C ILE A 564 -20.77 -14.91 -20.80
N VAL A 565 -20.72 -16.00 -21.58
CA VAL A 565 -21.79 -16.37 -22.53
C VAL A 565 -23.01 -16.97 -21.81
N PHE A 566 -22.84 -17.74 -20.73
CA PHE A 566 -23.97 -18.32 -19.99
C PHE A 566 -24.66 -17.36 -19.01
N GLY A 567 -23.92 -16.39 -18.43
CA GLY A 567 -24.52 -15.35 -17.59
C GLY A 567 -25.51 -14.46 -18.35
N VAL A 568 -25.20 -14.13 -19.61
CA VAL A 568 -26.07 -13.32 -20.48
C VAL A 568 -27.20 -14.16 -21.12
N ALA A 569 -26.97 -15.44 -21.41
CA ALA A 569 -27.98 -16.34 -21.98
C ALA A 569 -29.04 -16.79 -20.94
N ALA A 570 -28.68 -16.90 -19.66
CA ALA A 570 -29.63 -17.23 -18.59
C ALA A 570 -30.57 -16.05 -18.25
N LEU A 571 -30.08 -14.81 -18.31
CA LEU A 571 -30.88 -13.60 -18.09
C LEU A 571 -31.80 -13.22 -19.26
N SER A 572 -31.47 -13.65 -20.47
CA SER A 572 -32.31 -13.41 -21.66
C SER A 572 -33.47 -14.40 -21.80
N ARG A 573 -33.43 -15.55 -21.11
CA ARG A 573 -34.56 -16.49 -21.04
C ARG A 573 -35.54 -16.24 -19.89
N THR A 574 -35.14 -15.52 -18.84
CA THR A 574 -36.05 -15.15 -17.75
C THR A 574 -36.92 -13.93 -18.06
N ASN A 575 -36.57 -13.12 -19.06
CA ASN A 575 -37.38 -11.96 -19.49
C ASN A 575 -38.33 -12.23 -20.67
N ALA A 576 -38.41 -13.46 -21.18
CA ALA A 576 -39.25 -13.82 -22.33
C ALA A 576 -40.54 -14.60 -21.98
N ALA A 577 -40.88 -14.74 -20.68
CA ALA A 577 -42.08 -15.42 -20.22
C ALA A 577 -43.01 -14.51 -19.41
N ALA A 578 -43.41 -13.38 -20.00
CA ALA A 578 -44.59 -12.63 -19.61
C ALA A 578 -45.33 -12.22 -20.89
N GLY A 579 -46.14 -13.14 -21.42
CA GLY A 579 -47.06 -12.82 -22.51
C GLY A 579 -48.12 -11.81 -22.04
N PRO A 580 -48.55 -10.87 -22.89
CA PRO A 580 -49.61 -9.94 -22.54
C PRO A 580 -50.95 -10.69 -22.48
N ALA A 581 -51.63 -10.58 -21.35
CA ALA A 581 -53.06 -10.84 -21.26
C ALA A 581 -53.81 -9.70 -21.97
N ALA A 582 -54.54 -10.01 -23.04
CA ALA A 582 -55.74 -9.25 -23.45
C ALA A 582 -56.54 -10.00 -24.52
N ALA A 583 -57.85 -10.10 -24.24
CA ALA A 583 -58.98 -10.51 -25.08
C ALA A 583 -59.20 -12.02 -25.30
#